data_AF-A0A0B8NT25-F1
#
_entry.id   AF-A0A0B8NT25-F1
#
_cell.length_a   1.000
_cell.length_b   1.000
_cell.length_c   1.000
_cell.angle_alpha   90.00
_cell.angle_beta   90.00
_cell.angle_gamma   90.00
#
_symmetry.space_group_name_H-M   'P 1'
#
loop_
_entity.id
_entity.type
_entity.pdbx_description
1 polymer ?
#
loop_
_entity_poly.entity_id
_entity_poly.type
_entity_poly.pdbx_seq_one_letter_code
_entity_poly.pdbx_strand_id
1 'polypeptide(L)' 'MSETVIDLKDVRFTWPDAPKPTLDIHNLEVKRGEHVFIKGPSGCGKSTLLSYLQVLLAATAVH' A
#
# COMPACT_ATOMS: atom_id res chain seq x y z
N MET A 1 -23.88 -3.34 1.19
CA MET A 1 -22.72 -2.52 0.76
C MET A 1 -21.47 -3.26 1.22
N SER A 2 -20.46 -3.44 0.36
CA SER A 2 -19.21 -4.11 0.77
C SER A 2 -18.34 -3.16 1.58
N GLU A 3 -17.80 -3.67 2.68
CA GLU A 3 -16.92 -2.97 3.62
C GLU A 3 -15.54 -2.71 3.00
N THR A 4 -15.01 -1.50 3.16
CA THR A 4 -13.64 -1.16 2.76
C THR A 4 -12.66 -1.70 3.81
N VAL A 5 -11.68 -2.50 3.39
CA VAL A 5 -10.70 -3.15 4.29
C VAL A 5 -9.29 -2.59 4.12
N ILE A 6 -9.02 -1.90 3.01
CA ILE A 6 -7.81 -1.11 2.81
C ILE A 6 -8.25 0.25 2.25
N ASP A 7 -7.88 1.32 2.93
CA ASP A 7 -8.09 2.71 2.47
C ASP A 7 -6.77 3.46 2.62
N LEU A 8 -6.06 3.67 1.51
CA LEU A 8 -4.84 4.47 1.45
C LEU A 8 -5.13 5.79 0.75
N LYS A 9 -4.93 6.90 1.45
CA LYS A 9 -5.09 8.26 0.92
C LYS A 9 -3.78 9.03 1.03
N ASP A 10 -3.38 9.63 -0.08
CA ASP A 10 -2.19 10.48 -0.20
C ASP A 10 -0.92 9.87 0.43
N VAL A 11 -0.72 8.56 0.19
CA VAL A 11 0.43 7.82 0.72
C VAL A 11 1.66 8.13 -0.11
N ARG A 12 2.62 8.80 0.52
CA ARG A 12 3.96 9.03 -0.02
C ARG A 12 5.00 8.39 0.88
N PHE A 13 5.81 7.49 0.32
CA PHE A 13 6.85 6.80 1.06
C PHE A 13 8.15 6.74 0.26
N THR A 14 9.27 7.03 0.93
CA THR A 14 10.62 7.07 0.34
C THR A 14 11.56 6.31 1.25
N TRP A 15 12.30 5.33 0.69
CA TRP A 15 13.41 4.71 1.42
C TRP A 15 14.55 5.72 1.62
N PRO A 16 15.38 5.60 2.69
CA PRO A 16 16.45 6.55 2.98
C PRO A 16 17.37 6.88 1.80
N ASP A 17 17.70 5.87 0.98
CA ASP A 17 18.63 6.00 -0.15
C ASP A 17 17.93 6.21 -1.51
N ALA A 18 16.60 6.38 -1.53
CA ALA A 18 15.86 6.55 -2.76
C ALA A 18 15.82 8.03 -3.19
N PRO A 19 16.18 8.36 -4.45
CA PRO A 19 16.21 9.75 -4.93
C PRO A 19 14.81 10.37 -5.14
N LYS A 20 13.75 9.55 -5.08
CA LYS A 20 12.36 9.96 -5.25
C LYS A 20 11.43 9.02 -4.47
N PRO A 21 10.17 9.40 -4.22
CA PRO A 21 9.20 8.52 -3.59
C PRO A 21 9.12 7.17 -4.28
N THR A 22 9.21 6.10 -3.48
CA THR A 22 9.02 4.72 -3.93
C THR A 22 7.53 4.38 -4.03
N LEU A 23 6.71 4.96 -3.16
CA LEU A 23 5.25 4.98 -3.26
C LEU A 23 4.79 6.43 -3.35
N ASP A 24 3.91 6.70 -4.31
CA ASP A 24 3.19 7.97 -4.47
C ASP A 24 1.76 7.62 -4.92
N ILE A 25 0.93 7.25 -3.95
CA ILE A 25 -0.42 6.71 -4.16
C ILE A 25 -1.41 7.77 -3.69
N HIS A 26 -2.13 8.38 -4.62
CA HIS A 26 -3.15 9.38 -4.28
C HIS A 26 -4.38 8.72 -3.62
N ASN A 27 -4.86 7.61 -4.18
CA ASN A 27 -5.97 6.85 -3.62
C ASN A 27 -5.87 5.37 -3.99
N LEU A 28 -6.00 4.48 -3.00
CA LEU A 28 -6.19 3.05 -3.19
C LEU A 28 -7.20 2.54 -2.17
N GLU A 29 -8.34 2.06 -2.69
CA GLU A 29 -9.39 1.44 -1.89
C GLU A 29 -9.51 -0.03 -2.29
N VAL A 30 -9.57 -0.93 -1.30
CA VAL A 30 -9.85 -2.36 -1.53
C VAL A 30 -10.98 -2.80 -0.63
N LYS A 31 -11.98 -3.47 -1.21
CA LYS A 31 -13.17 -3.94 -0.50
C LYS A 31 -13.02 -5.38 -0.02
N ARG A 32 -13.76 -5.73 1.03
CA ARG A 32 -13.80 -7.11 1.55
C ARG A 32 -14.22 -8.07 0.44
N GLY A 33 -13.39 -9.09 0.20
CA GLY A 33 -13.61 -10.11 -0.83
C GLY A 33 -13.10 -9.73 -2.22
N GLU A 34 -12.49 -8.55 -2.39
CA GLU A 34 -11.88 -8.15 -3.64
C GLU A 34 -10.53 -8.84 -3.87
N HIS A 35 -10.29 -9.26 -5.11
CA HIS A 35 -9.00 -9.81 -5.53
C HIS A 35 -8.26 -8.77 -6.37
N VAL A 36 -7.16 -8.24 -5.84
CA VAL A 36 -6.37 -7.19 -6.49
C VAL A 36 -5.07 -7.76 -7.04
N PHE A 37 -4.75 -7.44 -8.29
CA PHE A 37 -3.49 -7.80 -8.92
C PHE A 37 -2.56 -6.58 -9.05
N ILE A 38 -1.39 -6.63 -8.41
CA ILE A 38 -0.39 -5.56 -8.45
C ILE A 38 0.60 -5.85 -9.58
N LYS A 39 0.55 -5.06 -10.65
CA LYS A 39 1.42 -5.21 -11.82
C LYS A 39 2.29 -3.99 -12.08
N GLY A 40 3.47 -4.22 -12.63
CA GLY A 40 4.39 -3.17 -13.04
C GLY A 40 5.84 -3.66 -13.17
N PRO A 41 6.73 -2.86 -13.80
CA PRO A 41 8.14 -3.20 -13.99
C PRO A 41 8.88 -3.51 -12.68
N SER A 42 10.02 -4.19 -12.77
CA SER A 42 10.90 -4.36 -11.60
C SER A 42 11.31 -3.00 -11.04
N GLY A 43 11.39 -2.87 -9.71
CA GLY A 43 11.76 -1.62 -9.03
C GLY A 43 10.66 -0.56 -8.92
N CYS A 44 9.44 -0.76 -9.44
CA CYS A 44 8.38 0.25 -9.38
C CYS A 44 7.66 0.37 -8.02
N GLY A 45 8.13 -0.30 -6.96
CA GLY A 45 7.55 -0.18 -5.61
C GLY A 45 6.51 -1.23 -5.20
N LYS A 46 6.31 -2.31 -5.97
CA LYS A 46 5.32 -3.37 -5.62
C LYS A 46 5.58 -4.02 -4.26
N SER A 47 6.81 -4.50 -4.04
CA SER A 47 7.20 -5.10 -2.76
C SER A 47 7.13 -4.07 -1.63
N THR A 48 7.51 -2.82 -1.90
CA THR A 48 7.38 -1.72 -0.94
C THR A 48 5.93 -1.48 -0.52
N LEU A 49 4.97 -1.54 -1.46
CA LEU A 49 3.54 -1.42 -1.14
C LEU A 49 3.08 -2.56 -0.24
N LEU A 50 3.49 -3.80 -0.53
CA LEU A 50 3.15 -4.96 0.31
C LEU A 50 3.75 -4.84 1.71
N SER A 51 5.02 -4.44 1.85
CA SER A 51 5.65 -4.20 3.14
C SER A 51 4.98 -3.06 3.92
N TYR A 52 4.62 -1.97 3.24
CA TYR A 52 3.91 -0.85 3.84
C TYR A 52 2.55 -1.30 4.40
N LEU A 53 1.77 -2.04 3.61
CA LEU A 53 0.50 -2.62 4.05
C LEU A 53 0.68 -3.58 5.24
N GLN A 54 1.73 -4.41 5.23
CA GLN A 54 2.01 -5.33 6.33
C GLN A 54 2.26 -4.58 7.66
N VAL A 55 3.06 -3.51 7.62
CA VAL A 55 3.34 -2.68 8.80
C VAL A 55 2.07 -2.00 9.31
N LEU A 56 1.25 -1.45 8.41
CA LEU A 56 -0.02 -0.83 8.80
C LEU A 56 -0.95 -1.84 9.47
N LEU A 57 -1.12 -3.02 8.90
CA LEU A 57 -1.98 -4.07 9.47
C LEU A 57 -1.48 -4.53 10.84
N ALA A 58 -0.16 -4.65 11.02
CA ALA A 58 0.43 -4.97 12.31
C ALA A 58 0.22 -3.87 13.35
N ALA A 59 0.33 -2.59 12.96
CA ALA A 59 0.08 -1.46 13.84
C ALA A 59 -1.39 -1.39 14.29
N THR A 60 -2.33 -1.80 13.43
CA THR A 60 -3.76 -1.86 13.76
C THR A 60 -4.18 -3.11 14.52
N ALA A 61 -3.36 -4.17 14.55
CA ALA A 61 -3.65 -5.42 15.25
C ALA A 61 -3.33 -5.39 16.75
N VAL A 62 -2.90 -4.24 17.29
CA VAL A 62 -2.80 -4.00 18.73
C VAL A 62 -4.16 -3.52 19.23
N HIS A 63 -5.18 -4.38 19.21
CA HIS A 63 -6.41 -4.36 20.03
C HIS A 63 -6.98 -5.78 20.06
#